data_AF-A0A819D2P0-F1
#
_entry.id   AF-A0A819D2P0-F1
#
_cell.length_a   1.000
_cell.length_b   1.000
_cell.length_c   1.000
_cell.angle_alpha   90.00
_cell.angle_beta   90.00
_cell.angle_gamma   90.00
#
_symmetry.space_group_name_H-M   'P 1'
#
loop_
_entity.id
_entity.type
_entity.pdbx_description
1 polymer ?
#
loop_
_entity_poly.entity_id
_entity_poly.type
_entity_poly.pdbx_seq_one_letter_code
_entity_poly.pdbx_strand_id
1 'polypeptide(L)'
;MGTRLIQLTSKKGLLPGKIYFHNYSLRYRPGLGPSLKNINFEVTPCEKIGIIGRTVDRSSIEGKIVIDHIDISRIAVRQLRSNLNVIHQRPVLFRGTLRYNLGPFNYYSDEQLWVALEAVQIKPTIAESSNNLLPPVFQ
;
A
#
# COMPACT_ATOMS: atom_id res chain seq x y z
N MET A 1 -10.86 -5.03 -19.42
CA MET A 1 -11.40 -5.36 -18.08
C MET A 1 -10.24 -5.78 -17.20
N GLY A 2 -9.93 -5.07 -16.12
CA GLY A 2 -8.79 -5.40 -15.26
C GLY A 2 -9.27 -5.73 -13.85
N THR A 3 -9.38 -7.02 -13.54
CA THR A 3 -9.51 -7.51 -12.16
C THR A 3 -8.20 -7.21 -11.44
N ARG A 4 -8.26 -6.55 -10.28
CA ARG A 4 -7.07 -6.05 -9.57
C ARG A 4 -7.17 -6.41 -8.10
N LEU A 5 -6.44 -7.44 -7.70
CA LEU A 5 -6.31 -7.83 -6.31
C LEU A 5 -5.60 -6.70 -5.53
N ILE A 6 -6.32 -6.04 -4.63
CA ILE A 6 -5.70 -5.14 -3.64
C ILE A 6 -5.50 -5.97 -2.37
N GLN A 7 -4.26 -6.38 -2.13
CA GLN A 7 -3.90 -7.06 -0.88
C GLN A 7 -3.67 -6.00 0.20
N LEU A 8 -4.65 -5.83 1.09
CA LEU A 8 -4.46 -5.07 2.31
C LEU A 8 -3.73 -5.96 3.32
N THR A 9 -2.53 -5.57 3.73
CA THR A 9 -1.80 -6.25 4.81
C THR A 9 -1.42 -5.20 5.85
N SER A 10 -1.84 -5.43 7.10
CA SER A 10 -1.44 -4.61 8.24
C SER A 10 0.06 -4.79 8.47
N LYS A 11 0.81 -3.70 8.60
CA LYS A 11 2.21 -3.75 9.02
C LYS A 11 2.25 -4.20 10.49
N LYS A 12 3.22 -5.05 10.86
CA LYS A 12 3.39 -5.54 12.23
C LYS A 12 3.57 -4.34 13.18
N GLY A 13 2.50 -3.99 13.89
CA GLY A 13 2.43 -2.97 14.94
C GLY A 13 1.89 -3.59 16.23
N LEU A 14 1.76 -2.80 17.30
CA LEU A 14 1.24 -3.25 18.60
C LEU A 14 -0.24 -3.69 18.57
N LEU A 15 -0.97 -3.31 17.52
CA LEU A 15 -2.40 -3.58 17.38
C LEU A 15 -2.67 -4.67 16.32
N PRO A 16 -3.76 -5.43 16.47
CA PRO A 16 -4.01 -6.64 15.69
C PRO A 16 -4.36 -6.39 14.21
N GLY A 17 -4.71 -5.18 13.80
CA GLY A 17 -5.00 -4.82 12.41
C GLY A 17 -6.41 -5.20 11.94
N LYS A 18 -7.39 -5.26 12.84
CA LYS A 18 -8.80 -5.50 12.52
C LYS A 18 -9.40 -4.26 11.86
N ILE A 19 -10.04 -4.41 10.70
CA ILE A 19 -10.63 -3.30 9.93
C ILE A 19 -12.14 -3.47 9.85
N TYR A 20 -12.89 -2.38 10.05
CA TYR A 20 -14.33 -2.37 9.88
C TYR A 20 -14.78 -1.20 9.02
N PHE A 21 -15.55 -1.50 7.98
CA PHE A 21 -16.25 -0.52 7.15
C PHE A 21 -17.69 -0.41 7.63
N HIS A 22 -18.13 0.80 7.97
CA HIS A 22 -19.48 1.06 8.45
C HIS A 22 -20.19 2.09 7.57
N ASN A 23 -21.30 1.66 6.94
CA ASN A 23 -22.11 2.44 6.00
C ASN A 23 -21.25 3.15 4.95
N TYR A 24 -20.20 2.49 4.48
CA TYR A 24 -19.20 3.09 3.62
C TYR A 24 -19.77 3.29 2.20
N SER A 25 -19.72 4.52 1.72
CA SER A 25 -20.11 4.86 0.36
C SER A 25 -19.02 5.67 -0.33
N LEU A 26 -18.79 5.37 -1.61
CA LEU A 26 -17.76 5.99 -2.42
C LEU A 26 -18.39 6.60 -3.65
N ARG A 27 -18.13 7.88 -3.92
CA ARG A 27 -18.63 8.57 -5.11
C ARG A 27 -17.49 9.18 -5.90
N TYR A 28 -17.45 8.92 -7.22
CA TYR A 28 -16.37 9.37 -8.09
C TYR A 28 -16.27 10.90 -8.20
N ARG A 29 -17.37 11.54 -8.58
CA ARG A 29 -17.49 13.00 -8.73
C ARG A 29 -18.89 13.47 -8.32
N PRO A 30 -19.05 14.73 -7.91
CA PRO A 30 -20.37 15.32 -7.69
C PRO A 30 -21.26 15.16 -8.94
N GLY A 31 -22.54 14.86 -8.73
CA GLY A 31 -23.51 14.67 -9.82
C GLY A 31 -23.64 13.25 -10.38
N LEU A 32 -22.70 12.34 -10.10
CA LEU A 32 -22.83 10.91 -10.41
C LEU A 32 -23.29 10.11 -9.18
N GLY A 33 -23.99 9.00 -9.41
CA GLY A 33 -24.33 8.05 -8.35
C GLY A 33 -23.08 7.46 -7.66
N PRO A 34 -23.21 6.96 -6.43
CA PRO A 34 -22.10 6.33 -5.71
C PRO A 34 -21.65 5.03 -6.42
N SER A 35 -20.35 4.86 -6.57
CA SER A 35 -19.71 3.65 -7.13
C SER A 35 -19.68 2.50 -6.12
N LEU A 36 -19.66 2.82 -4.82
CA LEU A 36 -19.93 1.88 -3.72
C LEU A 36 -21.01 2.50 -2.84
N LYS A 37 -22.03 1.72 -2.47
CA LYS A 37 -23.16 2.22 -1.69
C LYS A 37 -23.40 1.33 -0.48
N ASN A 38 -23.37 1.95 0.70
CA ASN A 38 -23.73 1.34 1.98
C ASN A 38 -23.02 0.01 2.28
N ILE A 39 -21.71 -0.02 2.06
CA ILE A 39 -20.89 -1.20 2.28
C ILE A 39 -20.57 -1.34 3.77
N ASN A 40 -20.85 -2.53 4.31
CA ASN A 40 -20.60 -2.91 5.68
C ASN A 40 -19.89 -4.26 5.71
N PHE A 41 -18.63 -4.29 6.15
CA PHE A 41 -17.89 -5.54 6.31
C PHE A 41 -16.73 -5.39 7.30
N GLU A 42 -16.25 -6.53 7.78
CA GLU A 42 -15.11 -6.65 8.68
C GLU A 42 -13.97 -7.38 7.97
N VAL A 43 -12.74 -7.00 8.29
CA VAL A 43 -11.51 -7.71 7.96
C VAL A 43 -10.83 -8.08 9.26
N THR A 44 -10.67 -9.37 9.49
CA THR A 44 -9.99 -9.88 10.69
C THR A 44 -8.47 -9.77 10.55
N PRO A 45 -7.73 -9.73 11.68
CA PRO A 45 -6.27 -9.79 11.67
C PRO A 45 -5.72 -10.90 10.78
N CYS A 46 -4.75 -10.56 9.92
CA CYS A 46 -4.11 -11.48 8.97
C CYS A 46 -5.02 -12.04 7.86
N GLU A 47 -6.26 -11.58 7.74
CA GLU A 47 -7.16 -11.99 6.66
C GLU A 47 -6.73 -11.43 5.31
N LYS A 48 -6.83 -12.26 4.28
CA LYS A 48 -6.51 -11.88 2.90
C LYS A 48 -7.81 -11.68 2.14
N ILE A 49 -8.08 -10.43 1.75
CA ILE A 49 -9.26 -10.07 0.95
C ILE A 49 -8.84 -9.71 -0.47
N GLY A 50 -9.56 -10.26 -1.45
CA GLY A 50 -9.48 -9.86 -2.85
C GLY A 50 -10.65 -8.95 -3.21
N ILE A 51 -10.35 -7.77 -3.78
CA ILE A 51 -11.37 -6.86 -4.31
C ILE A 51 -11.39 -6.99 -5.83
N ILE A 52 -12.57 -7.19 -6.43
CA ILE A 52 -12.73 -7.33 -7.88
C ILE A 52 -13.70 -6.25 -8.34
N GLY A 53 -13.28 -5.44 -9.33
CA GLY A 53 -14.12 -4.37 -9.87
C GLY A 53 -13.34 -3.38 -10.71
N ARG A 54 -14.04 -2.36 -11.22
CA ARG A 54 -13.41 -1.24 -11.93
C ARG A 54 -12.65 -0.36 -10.93
N THR A 55 -11.39 -0.05 -11.22
CA THR A 55 -10.59 0.87 -10.41
C THR A 55 -11.00 2.31 -10.68
N VAL A 56 -11.08 3.13 -9.64
CA VAL A 56 -11.37 4.58 -9.72
C VAL A 56 -10.20 5.37 -9.16
N ASP A 57 -9.90 6.52 -9.76
CA ASP A 57 -8.72 7.34 -9.46
C ASP A 57 -9.00 8.49 -8.48
N ARG A 58 -10.27 8.89 -8.30
CA ARG A 58 -10.70 9.98 -7.39
C ARG A 58 -12.08 9.72 -6.83
N SER A 59 -12.32 10.08 -5.57
CA SER A 59 -13.63 9.90 -4.97
C SER A 59 -13.85 10.70 -3.69
N SER A 60 -15.09 11.09 -3.42
CA SER A 60 -15.57 11.46 -2.09
C SER A 60 -16.04 10.21 -1.33
N ILE A 61 -15.86 10.24 -0.01
CA ILE A 61 -16.16 9.12 0.89
C ILE A 61 -17.23 9.57 1.89
N GLU A 62 -18.20 8.70 2.15
CA GLU A 62 -19.17 8.80 3.24
C GLU A 62 -19.09 7.53 4.10
N GLY A 63 -19.50 7.62 5.36
CA GLY A 63 -19.42 6.52 6.33
C GLY A 63 -18.12 6.56 7.15
N LYS A 64 -17.75 5.41 7.73
CA LYS A 64 -16.58 5.29 8.62
C LYS A 64 -15.73 4.08 8.28
N ILE A 65 -14.42 4.23 8.47
CA ILE A 65 -13.47 3.12 8.48
C ILE A 65 -12.83 3.13 9.87
N VAL A 66 -12.87 1.98 10.53
CA VAL A 66 -12.33 1.79 11.88
C VAL A 66 -11.22 0.75 11.81
N ILE A 67 -10.04 1.06 12.36
CA ILE A 67 -8.92 0.13 12.49
C ILE A 67 -8.66 -0.06 13.98
N ASP A 68 -8.70 -1.29 14.46
CA ASP A 68 -8.46 -1.65 15.86
C ASP A 68 -9.27 -0.78 16.84
N HIS A 69 -10.55 -0.56 16.53
CA HIS A 69 -11.51 0.27 17.28
C HIS A 69 -11.31 1.79 17.19
N ILE A 70 -10.34 2.25 16.40
CA ILE A 70 -10.07 3.68 16.18
C ILE A 70 -10.60 4.10 14.81
N ASP A 71 -11.48 5.11 14.78
CA ASP A 71 -11.91 5.75 13.53
C ASP A 71 -10.72 6.45 12.87
N ILE A 72 -10.41 6.10 11.62
CA ILE A 72 -9.23 6.63 10.91
C ILE A 72 -9.28 8.14 10.70
N SER A 73 -10.46 8.76 10.74
CA SER A 73 -10.61 10.22 10.66
C SER A 73 -9.99 10.96 11.86
N ARG A 74 -9.75 10.24 12.96
CA ARG A 74 -9.11 10.75 14.18
C ARG A 74 -7.59 10.60 14.18
N ILE A 75 -7.03 9.92 13.17
CA ILE A 75 -5.59 9.65 13.07
C ILE A 75 -4.98 10.59 12.03
N ALA A 76 -3.82 11.18 12.34
CA ALA A 76 -3.10 11.98 11.37
C ALA A 76 -2.73 11.13 10.15
N VAL A 77 -2.99 11.64 8.94
CA VAL A 77 -2.81 10.90 7.68
C VAL A 77 -1.40 10.31 7.53
N ARG A 78 -0.36 11.02 8.00
CA ARG A 78 1.03 10.53 7.99
C ARG A 78 1.21 9.29 8.87
N GLN A 79 0.65 9.29 10.08
CA GLN A 79 0.71 8.17 11.03
C GLN A 79 -0.10 6.97 10.54
N LEU A 80 -1.28 7.22 9.95
CA LEU A 80 -2.07 6.16 9.33
C LEU A 80 -1.28 5.50 8.19
N ARG A 81 -0.74 6.31 7.26
CA ARG A 81 0.01 5.82 6.10
C ARG A 81 1.32 5.13 6.44
N SER A 82 2.00 5.47 7.54
CA SER A 82 3.25 4.80 7.93
C SER A 82 3.05 3.35 8.38
N ASN A 83 1.81 2.96 8.71
CA ASN A 83 1.43 1.62 9.14
C ASN A 83 0.71 0.81 8.05
N LEU A 84 0.56 1.39 6.85
CA LEU A 84 -0.06 0.73 5.70
C LEU A 84 0.99 0.50 4.62
N ASN A 85 1.04 -0.73 4.10
CA ASN A 85 1.83 -1.04 2.92
C ASN A 85 0.92 -1.01 1.68
N VAL A 86 1.28 -0.20 0.70
CA VAL A 86 0.56 -0.08 -0.58
C VAL A 86 1.52 -0.41 -1.71
N ILE A 87 1.23 -1.47 -2.46
CA ILE A 87 2.00 -1.85 -3.64
C ILE A 87 1.25 -1.35 -4.87
N HIS A 88 1.85 -0.39 -5.56
CA HIS A 88 1.29 0.14 -6.80
C HIS A 88 1.54 -0.83 -7.95
N GLN A 89 0.56 -0.96 -8.84
CA GLN A 89 0.64 -1.87 -9.98
C GLN A 89 1.68 -1.46 -11.02
N ARG A 90 1.98 -0.17 -11.08
CA ARG A 90 3.13 0.37 -11.80
C ARG A 90 4.03 1.00 -10.74
N PRO A 91 5.18 0.39 -10.41
CA PRO A 91 6.12 1.02 -9.49
C PRO A 91 6.60 2.33 -10.12
N VAL A 92 6.72 3.37 -9.29
CA VAL A 92 7.35 4.63 -9.69
C VAL A 92 8.79 4.54 -9.24
N LEU A 93 9.71 4.64 -10.19
CA LEU A 93 11.13 4.76 -9.92
C LEU A 93 11.53 6.22 -10.14
N PHE A 94 12.30 6.75 -9.19
CA PHE A 94 12.87 8.07 -9.27
C PHE A 94 14.26 7.99 -9.87
N ARG A 95 14.63 9.00 -10.65
CA ARG A 95 16.01 9.15 -11.12
C ARG A 95 16.94 9.26 -9.91
N GLY A 96 17.93 8.39 -9.84
CA GLY A 96 18.82 8.27 -8.68
C GLY A 96 19.34 6.85 -8.55
N THR A 97 19.98 6.52 -7.43
CA THR A 97 20.50 5.17 -7.23
C THR A 97 19.40 4.16 -6.92
N LEU A 98 19.66 2.88 -7.15
CA LEU A 98 18.78 1.82 -6.67
C LEU A 98 18.59 1.91 -5.14
N ARG A 99 19.67 2.25 -4.41
CA ARG A 99 19.65 2.50 -2.97
C ARG A 99 18.64 3.57 -2.56
N TYR A 100 18.60 4.69 -3.30
CA TYR A 100 17.65 5.77 -3.07
C TYR A 100 16.20 5.31 -3.30
N ASN A 101 15.96 4.51 -4.35
CA ASN A 101 14.64 3.97 -4.65
C ASN A 101 14.16 2.93 -3.63
N LEU A 102 15.07 2.12 -3.07
CA LEU A 102 14.75 1.10 -2.06
C LEU A 102 14.57 1.69 -0.65
N GLY A 103 15.35 2.71 -0.30
CA GLY A 103 15.41 3.26 1.05
C GLY A 103 15.70 4.76 1.05
N PRO A 104 14.76 5.61 0.59
CA PRO A 104 15.01 7.05 0.41
C PRO A 104 15.30 7.80 1.73
N PHE A 105 14.95 7.21 2.86
CA PHE A 105 15.16 7.78 4.20
C PHE A 105 16.32 7.15 4.97
N ASN A 106 17.06 6.21 4.37
CA ASN A 106 18.21 5.53 4.99
C ASN A 106 17.91 4.87 6.36
N TYR A 107 16.68 4.41 6.58
CA TYR A 107 16.32 3.67 7.79
C TYR A 107 16.86 2.23 7.84
N TYR A 108 17.40 1.73 6.73
CA TYR A 108 17.90 0.37 6.58
C TYR A 108 19.33 0.38 6.08
N SER A 109 20.15 -0.57 6.53
CA SER A 109 21.52 -0.76 6.03
C SER A 109 21.53 -1.45 4.66
N ASP A 110 22.66 -1.42 3.97
CA ASP A 110 22.79 -2.05 2.65
C ASP A 110 22.62 -3.57 2.73
N GLU A 111 23.08 -4.20 3.82
CA GLU A 111 22.87 -5.63 4.07
C GLU A 111 21.38 -5.96 4.20
N GLN A 112 20.63 -5.14 4.94
CA GLN A 112 19.18 -5.33 5.11
C GLN A 112 18.44 -5.18 3.78
N LEU A 113 18.88 -4.25 2.93
CA LEU A 113 18.31 -4.08 1.59
C LEU A 113 18.64 -5.27 0.68
N TRP A 114 19.85 -5.81 0.74
CA TRP A 114 20.22 -7.02 -0.02
C TRP A 114 19.42 -8.25 0.43
N VAL A 115 19.16 -8.41 1.73
CA VAL A 115 18.28 -9.46 2.25
C VAL A 115 16.86 -9.30 1.70
N ALA A 116 16.34 -8.07 1.66
CA ALA A 116 15.02 -7.81 1.07
C ALA A 116 14.98 -8.14 -0.44
N LEU A 117 16.02 -7.78 -1.19
CA LEU A 117 16.14 -8.10 -2.62
C LEU A 117 16.24 -9.60 -2.89
N GLU A 118 16.86 -10.35 -1.98
CA GLU A 118 16.93 -11.81 -2.03
C GLU A 118 15.55 -12.44 -1.77
N ALA A 119 14.82 -11.93 -0.77
CA ALA A 119 13.49 -12.41 -0.44
C ALA A 119 12.46 -12.23 -1.58
N VAL A 120 12.68 -11.24 -2.46
CA VAL A 120 11.86 -11.02 -3.67
C VAL A 120 12.49 -11.58 -4.95
N GLN A 121 13.59 -12.34 -4.84
CA GLN A 121 14.28 -13.03 -5.94
C GLN A 121 14.86 -12.10 -7.03
N ILE A 122 15.10 -10.82 -6.72
CA ILE A 122 15.65 -9.84 -7.68
C ILE A 122 17.17 -9.63 -7.49
N LYS A 123 17.72 -10.06 -6.35
CA LYS A 123 19.16 -9.97 -6.05
C LYS A 123 20.09 -10.46 -7.18
N PRO A 124 19.86 -11.62 -7.83
CA PRO A 124 20.74 -12.10 -8.91
C PRO A 124 20.82 -11.11 -10.08
N THR A 125 19.68 -10.59 -10.53
CA THR A 125 19.58 -9.63 -11.65
C THR A 125 20.35 -8.34 -11.38
N ILE A 126 20.33 -7.86 -10.14
CA ILE A 126 21.04 -6.64 -9.75
C ILE A 126 22.55 -6.90 -9.64
N ALA A 127 22.94 -8.02 -9.03
CA ALA A 127 24.34 -8.40 -8.87
C ALA A 127 25.06 -8.61 -10.21
N GLU A 128 24.36 -9.15 -11.22
CA GLU A 128 24.89 -9.28 -12.58
C GLU A 128 25.10 -7.93 -13.27
N SER A 129 24.24 -6.95 -13.00
CA SER A 129 24.28 -5.63 -13.65
C SER A 129 25.30 -4.68 -13.01
N SER A 130 25.68 -4.92 -11.75
CA SER A 130 26.69 -4.15 -11.02
C SER A 130 26.92 -4.71 -9.61
N ASN A 131 28.13 -4.54 -9.08
CA ASN A 131 28.47 -5.00 -7.73
C ASN A 131 27.84 -4.21 -6.56
N ASN A 132 26.99 -3.19 -6.77
CA ASN A 132 26.54 -2.29 -5.68
C ASN A 132 25.10 -1.76 -5.88
N LEU A 133 24.49 -1.18 -4.83
CA LEU A 133 23.18 -0.50 -4.88
C LEU A 133 23.25 0.92 -5.47
N LEU A 134 24.40 1.29 -6.03
CA LEU A 134 24.70 2.62 -6.57
C LEU A 134 24.31 2.87 -8.04
N PRO A 135 23.96 1.88 -8.90
CA PRO A 135 23.61 2.18 -10.28
C PRO A 135 22.46 3.16 -10.38
N PRO A 136 22.54 4.07 -11.35
CA PRO A 136 21.43 4.96 -11.66
C PRO A 136 20.26 4.15 -12.22
N VAL A 137 19.10 4.38 -11.63
CA VAL A 137 17.81 4.02 -12.18
C VAL A 137 17.39 5.15 -13.11
N PHE A 138 17.23 4.81 -14.39
CA PHE A 138 16.75 5.70 -15.43
C PHE A 138 15.25 5.45 -15.69
N GLN A 139 14.52 6.51 -16.03
CA GLN A 139 13.08 6.47 -16.34
C GLN A 139 12.87 6.62 -17.84
#